data_AF-A0A536T271-F1
#
_entry.id   AF-A0A536T271-F1
#
_cell.length_a   1.000
_cell.length_b   1.000
_cell.length_c   1.000
_cell.angle_alpha   90.00
_cell.angle_beta   90.00
_cell.angle_gamma   90.00
#
_symmetry.space_group_name_H-M   'P 1'
#
loop_
_entity.id
_entity.type
_entity.pdbx_description
1 polymer ?
#
loop_
_entity_poly.entity_id
_entity_poly.type
_entity_poly.pdbx_seq_one_letter_code
_entity_poly.pdbx_strand_id
1 'polypeptide(L)'
;MADPKRTLRRAGLLTVAVVLGLGLLAGRTVFSRISNARTLEAQVAERNKQYVRVTQPAATPEAQKVVLPGTLQGYVQAPISARASGYLKKWYRDIGSRVKQGELLAEIETPEIDQQLSQAIAARQQAASSLTLAASTFERWEALRKREAVSQQELDEKRSADAQAKANL
;
A
#
# COMPACT_ATOMS: atom_id res chain seq x y z
N MET A 1 -63.04 103.53 -56.60
CA MET A 1 -61.65 103.83 -56.18
C MET A 1 -61.51 103.30 -54.76
N ALA A 2 -61.03 102.06 -54.56
CA ALA A 2 -61.27 101.28 -53.33
C ALA A 2 -60.09 101.30 -52.33
N ASP A 3 -60.43 101.41 -51.04
CA ASP A 3 -59.67 101.95 -49.91
C ASP A 3 -58.40 101.19 -49.41
N PRO A 4 -57.31 101.92 -49.05
CA PRO A 4 -56.04 101.36 -48.57
C PRO A 4 -56.02 100.93 -47.08
N LYS A 5 -57.11 101.12 -46.31
CA LYS A 5 -57.10 100.84 -44.85
C LYS A 5 -57.43 99.39 -44.46
N ARG A 6 -57.99 98.55 -45.35
CA ARG A 6 -58.32 97.13 -45.06
C ARG A 6 -57.18 96.14 -45.33
N THR A 7 -56.21 96.50 -46.17
CA THR A 7 -55.08 95.64 -46.56
C THR A 7 -54.03 95.52 -45.45
N LEU A 8 -53.81 96.58 -44.68
CA LEU A 8 -52.85 96.60 -43.56
C LEU A 8 -53.24 95.69 -42.38
N ARG A 9 -54.53 95.61 -42.01
CA ARG A 9 -54.98 94.70 -40.93
C ARG A 9 -54.93 93.22 -41.32
N ARG A 10 -55.16 92.90 -42.60
CA ARG A 10 -55.03 91.53 -43.13
C ARG A 10 -53.57 91.10 -43.22
N ALA A 11 -52.66 92.01 -43.56
CA ALA A 11 -51.22 91.75 -43.57
C ALA A 11 -50.66 91.42 -42.17
N GLY A 12 -51.09 92.13 -41.12
CA GLY A 12 -50.66 91.86 -39.75
C GLY A 12 -51.17 90.53 -39.17
N LEU A 13 -52.37 90.10 -39.55
CA LEU A 13 -52.89 88.78 -39.16
C LEU A 13 -52.15 87.63 -39.86
N LEU A 14 -51.74 87.84 -41.12
CA LEU A 14 -50.96 86.86 -41.87
C LEU A 14 -49.55 86.69 -41.28
N THR A 15 -48.88 87.76 -40.86
CA THR A 15 -47.54 87.64 -40.26
C THR A 15 -47.58 86.90 -38.92
N VAL A 16 -48.57 87.16 -38.08
CA VAL A 16 -48.74 86.43 -36.80
C VAL A 16 -49.05 84.96 -37.03
N ALA A 17 -49.90 84.63 -38.01
CA ALA A 17 -50.20 83.25 -38.37
C ALA A 17 -48.96 82.50 -38.88
N VAL A 18 -48.10 83.17 -39.66
CA VAL A 18 -46.83 82.59 -40.14
C VAL A 18 -45.86 82.35 -38.98
N VAL A 19 -45.71 83.31 -38.06
CA VAL A 19 -44.81 83.15 -36.89
C VAL A 19 -45.29 82.04 -35.96
N LEU A 20 -46.59 81.95 -35.69
CA LEU A 20 -47.17 80.85 -34.91
C LEU A 20 -47.03 79.50 -35.63
N GLY A 21 -47.24 79.46 -36.94
CA GLY A 21 -47.02 78.27 -37.76
C GLY A 21 -45.57 77.79 -37.70
N LEU A 22 -44.60 78.70 -37.83
CA LEU A 22 -43.18 78.40 -37.71
C LEU A 22 -42.80 77.95 -36.28
N GLY A 23 -43.38 78.56 -35.25
CA GLY A 23 -43.18 78.14 -33.85
C GLY A 23 -43.70 76.73 -33.57
N LEU A 24 -44.88 76.37 -34.09
CA LEU A 24 -45.45 75.02 -33.98
C LEU A 24 -44.62 73.98 -34.75
N LEU A 25 -44.12 74.34 -35.94
CA LEU A 25 -43.22 73.48 -36.73
C LEU A 25 -41.88 73.27 -36.01
N ALA A 26 -41.30 74.33 -35.43
CA ALA A 26 -40.09 74.23 -34.61
C ALA A 26 -40.33 73.34 -33.37
N GLY A 27 -41.44 73.53 -32.66
CA GLY A 27 -41.81 72.68 -31.52
C GLY A 27 -41.98 71.21 -31.91
N ARG A 28 -42.66 70.93 -33.03
CA ARG A 28 -42.86 69.57 -33.55
C ARG A 28 -41.54 68.91 -33.96
N THR A 29 -40.61 69.66 -34.56
CA THR A 29 -39.31 69.12 -34.97
C THR A 29 -38.40 68.83 -33.77
N VAL A 30 -38.40 69.69 -32.74
CA VAL A 30 -37.65 69.45 -31.50
C VAL A 30 -38.21 68.25 -30.74
N PHE A 31 -39.55 68.15 -30.62
CA PHE A 31 -40.19 67.00 -29.98
C PHE A 31 -39.88 65.68 -30.71
N SER A 32 -39.96 65.69 -32.05
CA SER A 32 -39.60 64.54 -32.89
C SER A 32 -38.12 64.17 -32.77
N ARG A 33 -37.21 65.15 -32.70
CA ARG A 33 -35.78 64.89 -32.50
C ARG A 33 -35.48 64.25 -31.15
N ILE A 34 -36.12 64.71 -30.07
CA ILE A 34 -35.92 64.16 -28.73
C ILE A 34 -36.51 62.74 -28.63
N SER A 35 -37.68 62.49 -29.23
CA SER A 35 -38.25 61.13 -29.26
C SER A 35 -37.38 60.17 -30.06
N ASN A 36 -36.88 60.61 -31.22
CA ASN A 36 -36.03 59.78 -32.08
C ASN A 36 -34.67 59.48 -31.43
N ALA A 37 -34.10 60.43 -30.68
CA ALA A 37 -32.86 60.21 -29.93
C ALA A 37 -33.02 59.12 -28.86
N ARG A 38 -34.13 59.15 -28.09
CA ARG A 38 -34.41 58.12 -27.06
C ARG A 38 -34.63 56.73 -27.67
N THR A 39 -35.34 56.64 -28.79
CA THR A 39 -35.54 55.35 -29.47
C THR A 39 -34.25 54.81 -30.06
N LEU A 40 -33.35 55.68 -30.52
CA LEU A 40 -32.06 55.28 -31.07
C LEU A 40 -31.13 54.74 -29.97
N GLU A 41 -31.06 55.40 -28.81
CA GLU A 41 -30.27 54.93 -27.66
C GLU A 41 -30.74 53.54 -27.19
N ALA A 42 -32.06 53.34 -27.07
CA ALA A 42 -32.61 52.04 -26.69
C ALA A 42 -32.27 50.93 -27.71
N GLN A 43 -32.32 51.24 -29.01
CA GLN A 43 -31.97 50.29 -30.07
C GLN A 43 -30.48 49.99 -30.13
N VAL A 44 -29.61 50.97 -29.87
CA VAL A 44 -28.16 50.76 -29.81
C VAL A 44 -27.80 49.93 -28.58
N ALA A 45 -28.42 50.18 -27.43
CA ALA A 45 -28.21 49.40 -26.23
C ALA A 45 -28.64 47.93 -26.40
N GLU A 46 -29.75 47.68 -27.10
CA GLU A 46 -30.18 46.31 -27.44
C GLU A 46 -29.31 45.65 -28.50
N ARG A 47 -28.95 46.36 -29.58
CA ARG A 47 -28.10 45.82 -30.65
C ARG A 47 -26.67 45.54 -30.21
N ASN A 48 -26.14 46.29 -29.24
CA ASN A 48 -24.77 46.11 -28.73
C ASN A 48 -24.65 45.00 -27.67
N LYS A 49 -25.69 44.20 -27.43
CA LYS A 49 -25.58 43.01 -26.60
C LYS A 49 -24.88 41.89 -27.37
N GLN A 50 -23.58 41.75 -27.13
CA GLN A 50 -22.81 40.65 -27.70
C GLN A 50 -23.07 39.36 -26.90
N TYR A 51 -23.82 38.44 -27.48
CA TYR A 51 -24.04 37.13 -26.89
C TYR A 51 -22.78 36.28 -27.05
N VAL A 52 -22.19 35.89 -25.92
CA VAL A 52 -21.05 34.99 -25.88
C VAL A 52 -21.49 33.63 -25.35
N ARG A 53 -21.02 32.58 -26.00
CA ARG A 53 -21.28 31.21 -25.57
C ARG A 53 -20.34 30.88 -24.43
N VAL A 54 -20.87 30.87 -23.21
CA VAL A 54 -20.16 30.40 -22.02
C VAL A 54 -20.47 28.93 -21.77
N THR A 55 -19.50 28.21 -21.21
CA THR A 55 -19.69 26.88 -20.65
C THR A 55 -19.12 26.88 -19.24
N GLN A 56 -19.83 26.25 -18.31
CA GLN A 56 -19.34 26.10 -16.94
C GLN A 56 -18.45 24.86 -16.90
N PRO A 57 -17.21 24.96 -16.37
CA PRO A 57 -16.37 23.80 -16.17
C PRO A 57 -17.00 22.89 -15.11
N ALA A 58 -17.42 21.70 -15.52
CA ALA A 58 -17.86 20.65 -14.60
C ALA A 58 -16.63 19.84 -14.15
N ALA A 59 -16.53 19.56 -12.85
CA ALA A 59 -15.52 18.64 -12.35
C ALA A 59 -15.80 17.24 -12.91
N THR A 60 -14.83 16.66 -13.61
CA THR A 60 -14.94 15.28 -14.11
C THR A 60 -15.06 14.33 -12.90
N PRO A 61 -16.12 13.51 -12.80
CA PRO A 61 -16.35 12.67 -11.60
C PRO A 61 -15.36 11.51 -11.45
N GLU A 62 -14.51 11.25 -12.43
CA GLU A 62 -13.66 10.07 -12.42
C GLU A 62 -12.19 10.47 -12.34
N ALA A 63 -11.61 10.28 -11.16
CA ALA A 63 -10.19 10.00 -11.05
C ALA A 63 -9.88 8.85 -12.01
N GLN A 64 -8.98 9.07 -12.95
CA GLN A 64 -8.57 8.06 -13.93
C GLN A 64 -8.10 6.81 -13.17
N LYS A 65 -8.90 5.74 -13.21
CA LYS A 65 -8.56 4.47 -12.56
C LYS A 65 -7.39 3.85 -13.31
N VAL A 66 -6.19 3.98 -12.76
CA VAL A 66 -5.00 3.30 -13.27
C VAL A 66 -5.06 1.86 -12.79
N VAL A 67 -5.24 0.92 -13.72
CA VAL A 67 -5.17 -0.52 -13.44
C VAL A 67 -3.73 -0.94 -13.66
N LEU A 68 -3.02 -1.24 -12.57
CA LEU A 68 -1.68 -1.78 -12.63
C LEU A 68 -1.74 -3.30 -12.40
N PRO A 69 -1.04 -4.11 -13.21
CA PRO A 69 -0.86 -5.51 -12.91
C PRO A 69 -0.02 -5.66 -11.64
N GLY A 70 -0.47 -6.50 -10.72
CA GLY A 70 0.26 -6.86 -9.52
C GLY A 70 0.17 -8.36 -9.30
N THR A 71 1.24 -8.96 -8.80
CA THR A 71 1.26 -10.38 -8.41
C THR A 71 1.17 -10.47 -6.90
N LEU A 72 0.30 -11.36 -6.41
CA LEU A 72 0.21 -11.66 -4.99
C LEU A 72 1.17 -12.81 -4.67
N GLN A 73 1.92 -12.65 -3.58
CA GLN A 73 2.80 -13.68 -3.04
C GLN A 73 2.38 -13.99 -1.60
N GLY A 74 2.67 -15.21 -1.14
CA GLY A 74 2.44 -15.59 0.25
C GLY A 74 3.25 -14.67 1.18
N TYR A 75 2.60 -14.17 2.24
CA TYR A 75 3.24 -13.31 3.25
C TYR A 75 4.47 -13.99 3.89
N VAL A 76 4.42 -15.31 4.05
CA VAL A 76 5.54 -16.16 4.49
C VAL A 76 5.66 -17.32 3.51
N GLN A 77 6.88 -17.56 3.04
CA GLN A 77 7.23 -18.68 2.16
C GLN A 77 8.28 -19.54 2.85
N ALA A 78 8.00 -20.83 3.01
CA ALA A 78 8.90 -21.78 3.65
C ALA A 78 9.13 -22.97 2.71
N PRO A 79 10.23 -22.99 1.93
CA PRO A 79 10.58 -24.16 1.14
C PRO A 79 10.91 -25.32 2.08
N ILE A 80 10.18 -26.43 1.95
CA ILE A 80 10.36 -27.62 2.79
C ILE A 80 11.27 -28.59 2.06
N SER A 81 12.37 -28.97 2.70
CA SER A 81 13.33 -29.96 2.20
C SER A 81 13.71 -30.97 3.29
N ALA A 82 14.10 -32.17 2.87
CA ALA A 82 14.62 -33.19 3.78
C ALA A 82 16.01 -32.78 4.28
N ARG A 83 16.29 -32.97 5.57
CA ARG A 83 17.62 -32.75 6.15
C ARG A 83 18.59 -33.92 5.93
N ALA A 84 18.04 -35.08 5.58
CA ALA A 84 18.77 -36.32 5.37
C ALA A 84 18.38 -36.91 4.02
N SER A 85 19.36 -37.54 3.36
CA SER A 85 19.14 -38.30 2.14
C SER A 85 18.56 -39.68 2.48
N GLY A 86 17.53 -40.09 1.75
CA GLY A 86 16.90 -41.39 1.95
C GLY A 86 15.77 -41.62 0.96
N TYR A 87 15.06 -42.72 1.17
CA TYR A 87 13.92 -43.10 0.35
C TYR A 87 12.63 -42.66 1.02
N LEU A 88 11.69 -42.17 0.23
CA LEU A 88 10.39 -41.80 0.73
C LEU A 88 9.59 -43.06 1.07
N LYS A 89 9.30 -43.28 2.35
CA LYS A 89 8.57 -44.47 2.82
C LYS A 89 7.07 -44.25 2.76
N LYS A 90 6.60 -43.10 3.26
CA LYS A 90 5.17 -42.75 3.29
C LYS A 90 4.95 -41.24 3.16
N TRP A 91 3.83 -40.88 2.54
CA TRP A 91 3.26 -39.53 2.58
C TRP A 91 2.03 -39.51 3.47
N TYR A 92 1.95 -38.50 4.33
CA TYR A 92 0.83 -38.30 5.25
C TYR A 92 -0.05 -37.12 4.84
N ARG A 93 0.43 -36.23 3.97
CA ARG A 93 -0.31 -35.07 3.46
C ARG A 93 -0.16 -34.92 1.96
N ASP A 94 -1.26 -34.56 1.32
CA ASP A 94 -1.35 -34.34 -0.11
C ASP A 94 -1.07 -32.88 -0.49
N ILE A 95 -0.72 -32.66 -1.74
CA ILE A 95 -0.38 -31.35 -2.31
C ILE A 95 -1.60 -30.42 -2.20
N GLY A 96 -1.39 -29.24 -1.62
CA GLY A 96 -2.45 -28.24 -1.38
C GLY A 96 -3.17 -28.38 -0.04
N SER A 97 -2.85 -29.41 0.75
CA SER A 97 -3.39 -29.55 2.12
C SER A 97 -2.85 -28.44 3.04
N ARG A 98 -3.69 -27.95 3.94
CA ARG A 98 -3.24 -27.07 5.03
C ARG A 98 -2.49 -27.89 6.07
N VAL A 99 -1.33 -27.40 6.49
CA VAL A 99 -0.46 -28.06 7.47
C VAL A 99 -0.05 -27.08 8.56
N LYS A 100 0.25 -27.58 9.75
CA LYS A 100 0.75 -26.79 10.87
C LYS A 100 2.24 -27.05 11.11
N GLN A 101 2.90 -26.14 11.82
CA GLN A 101 4.29 -26.34 12.24
C GLN A 101 4.42 -27.60 13.09
N GLY A 102 5.44 -28.41 12.81
CA GLY A 102 5.73 -29.65 13.54
C GLY A 102 4.88 -30.85 13.10
N GLU A 103 4.01 -30.68 12.11
CA GLU A 103 3.20 -31.77 11.58
C GLU A 103 4.01 -32.70 10.67
N LEU A 104 3.82 -34.02 10.82
CA LEU A 104 4.49 -35.02 10.01
C LEU A 104 3.91 -35.04 8.59
N LEU A 105 4.71 -34.63 7.61
CA LEU A 105 4.32 -34.59 6.19
C LEU A 105 4.65 -35.90 5.47
N ALA A 106 5.83 -36.43 5.74
CA ALA A 106 6.36 -37.63 5.11
C ALA A 106 7.34 -38.35 6.05
N GLU A 107 7.41 -39.67 5.91
CA GLU A 107 8.42 -40.50 6.54
C GLU A 107 9.46 -40.89 5.50
N ILE A 108 10.72 -40.66 5.83
CA ILE A 108 11.88 -40.98 4.98
C ILE A 108 12.61 -42.13 5.66
N GLU A 109 12.86 -43.19 4.92
CA GLU A 109 13.66 -44.33 5.35
C GLU A 109 15.14 -44.08 5.01
N THR A 110 15.97 -44.12 6.04
CA THR A 110 17.39 -43.77 5.97
C THR A 110 18.25 -44.86 6.61
N PRO A 111 18.47 -46.00 5.93
CA PRO A 111 19.17 -47.15 6.51
C PRO A 111 20.60 -46.82 6.95
N GLU A 112 21.26 -45.87 6.27
CA GLU A 112 22.60 -45.41 6.65
C GLU A 112 22.61 -44.68 7.99
N ILE A 113 21.65 -43.79 8.24
CA ILE A 113 21.52 -43.07 9.51
C ILE A 113 21.15 -44.04 10.63
N ASP A 114 20.27 -45.00 10.35
CA ASP A 114 19.90 -46.03 11.33
C ASP A 114 21.13 -46.88 11.72
N GLN A 115 21.98 -47.21 10.75
CA GLN A 115 23.22 -47.94 11.00
C GLN A 115 24.23 -47.09 11.79
N GLN A 116 24.38 -45.80 11.47
CA GLN A 116 25.23 -44.87 12.22
C GLN A 116 24.74 -44.71 13.66
N LEU A 117 23.42 -44.61 13.87
CA LEU A 117 22.82 -44.57 15.20
C LEU A 117 23.11 -45.85 15.98
N SER A 118 22.93 -47.01 15.36
CA SER A 118 23.23 -48.31 15.97
C SER A 118 24.70 -48.42 16.39
N GLN A 119 25.63 -47.97 15.53
CA GLN A 119 27.06 -47.92 15.84
C GLN A 119 27.36 -46.96 17.00
N ALA A 120 26.76 -45.78 17.02
CA ALA A 120 26.95 -44.81 18.11
C ALA A 120 26.41 -45.32 19.44
N ILE A 121 25.26 -46.00 19.44
CA ILE A 121 24.70 -46.65 20.63
C ILE A 121 25.63 -47.75 21.14
N ALA A 122 26.16 -48.59 20.25
CA ALA A 122 27.11 -49.64 20.61
C ALA A 122 28.41 -49.06 21.19
N ALA A 123 28.95 -48.00 20.58
CA ALA A 123 30.14 -47.30 21.08
C ALA A 123 29.90 -46.70 22.48
N ARG A 124 28.74 -46.06 22.69
CA ARG A 124 28.33 -45.55 23.99
C ARG A 124 28.21 -46.66 25.04
N GLN A 125 27.64 -47.82 24.67
CA GLN A 125 27.51 -48.95 25.58
C GLN A 125 28.87 -49.54 25.98
N GLN A 126 29.82 -49.61 25.04
CA GLN A 126 31.19 -50.03 25.30
C GLN A 126 31.91 -49.05 26.25
N ALA A 127 31.74 -47.74 26.03
CA ALA A 127 32.27 -46.71 26.93
C ALA A 127 31.67 -46.81 28.33
N ALA A 128 30.35 -47.00 28.45
CA ALA A 128 29.65 -47.14 29.73
C ALA A 128 30.14 -48.37 30.52
N SER A 129 30.35 -49.49 29.84
CA SER A 129 30.90 -50.70 30.45
C SER A 129 32.34 -50.49 30.93
N SER A 130 33.15 -49.79 30.14
CA SER A 130 34.53 -49.45 30.49
C SER A 130 34.61 -48.51 31.69
N LEU A 131 33.72 -47.51 31.76
CA LEU A 131 33.56 -46.64 32.93
C LEU A 131 33.15 -47.43 34.17
N THR A 132 32.19 -48.34 34.05
CA THR A 132 31.76 -49.17 35.19
C THR A 132 32.93 -50.01 35.74
N LEU A 133 33.75 -50.57 34.86
CA LEU A 133 34.96 -51.29 35.25
C LEU A 133 35.99 -50.36 35.91
N ALA A 134 36.24 -49.19 35.33
CA ALA A 134 37.20 -48.22 35.86
C ALA A 134 36.77 -47.69 37.24
N ALA A 135 35.49 -47.35 37.41
CA ALA A 135 34.91 -46.87 38.67
C ALA A 135 35.00 -47.92 39.77
N SER A 136 34.58 -49.16 39.50
CA SER A 136 34.68 -50.26 40.47
C SER A 136 36.14 -50.63 40.81
N THR A 137 37.06 -50.41 39.88
CA THR A 137 38.50 -50.56 40.13
C THR A 137 38.98 -49.43 41.03
N PHE A 138 38.70 -48.17 40.70
CA PHE A 138 39.09 -47.03 41.51
C PHE A 138 38.57 -47.13 42.95
N GLU A 139 37.28 -47.46 43.15
CA GLU A 139 36.69 -47.63 44.48
C GLU A 139 37.40 -48.71 45.30
N ARG A 140 37.72 -49.84 44.66
CA ARG A 140 38.46 -50.94 45.29
C ARG A 140 39.87 -50.52 45.71
N TRP A 141 40.57 -49.79 44.85
CA TRP A 141 41.92 -49.29 45.13
C TRP A 141 41.91 -48.20 46.20
N GLU A 142 40.88 -47.35 46.26
CA GLU A 142 40.70 -46.38 47.33
C GLU A 142 40.52 -47.08 48.69
N ALA A 143 39.70 -48.14 48.74
CA ALA A 143 39.51 -48.94 49.94
C ALA A 143 40.81 -49.65 50.40
N LEU A 144 41.63 -50.14 49.47
CA LEU A 144 42.94 -50.74 49.77
C LEU A 144 43.95 -49.71 50.27
N ARG A 145 43.94 -48.48 49.73
CA ARG A 145 44.83 -47.39 50.17
C ARG A 145 44.54 -46.97 51.61
N LYS A 146 43.27 -46.95 52.02
CA LYS A 146 42.86 -46.72 53.42
C LYS A 146 43.41 -47.76 54.40
N ARG A 147 43.79 -48.93 53.89
CA ARG A 147 44.43 -50.02 54.65
C ARG A 147 45.94 -50.11 54.40
N GLU A 148 46.53 -49.09 53.77
CA GLU A 148 47.95 -49.00 53.41
C GLU A 148 48.46 -50.16 52.54
N ALA A 149 47.57 -50.88 51.83
CA ALA A 149 47.90 -52.07 51.05
C ALA A 149 48.39 -51.79 49.62
N VAL A 150 48.34 -50.53 49.18
CA VAL A 150 48.73 -50.07 47.83
C VAL A 150 49.38 -48.70 47.89
N SER A 151 50.20 -48.36 46.90
CA SER A 151 50.91 -47.07 46.83
C SER A 151 49.99 -45.90 46.44
N GLN A 152 50.44 -44.67 46.70
CA GLN A 152 49.70 -43.47 46.27
C GLN A 152 49.66 -43.33 44.74
N GLN A 153 50.78 -43.63 44.08
CA GLN A 153 50.91 -43.56 42.63
C GLN A 153 49.89 -44.47 41.94
N GLU A 154 49.73 -45.71 42.40
CA GLU A 154 48.76 -46.65 41.81
C GLU A 154 47.31 -46.16 41.97
N LEU A 155 46.96 -45.55 43.11
CA LEU A 155 45.64 -44.96 43.30
C LEU A 155 45.39 -43.80 42.33
N ASP A 156 46.38 -42.93 42.13
CA ASP A 156 46.29 -41.78 41.23
C ASP A 156 46.22 -42.23 39.76
N GLU A 157 46.89 -43.33 39.39
CA GLU A 157 46.75 -43.98 38.08
C GLU A 157 45.30 -44.50 37.87
N LYS A 158 44.71 -45.19 38.86
CA LYS A 158 43.31 -45.67 38.74
C LYS A 158 42.31 -44.53 38.74
N ARG A 159 42.54 -43.47 39.51
CA ARG A 159 41.73 -42.24 39.49
C ARG A 159 41.76 -41.59 38.11
N SER A 160 42.93 -41.50 37.50
CA SER A 160 43.10 -40.94 36.16
C SER A 160 42.41 -41.80 35.10
N ALA A 161 42.48 -43.12 35.23
CA ALA A 161 41.78 -44.06 34.35
C ALA A 161 40.24 -43.94 34.47
N ASP A 162 39.70 -43.79 35.68
CA ASP A 162 38.26 -43.55 35.90
C ASP A 162 37.82 -42.21 35.28
N ALA A 163 38.56 -41.13 35.53
CA ALA A 163 38.29 -39.83 34.93
C ALA A 163 38.32 -39.87 33.40
N GLN A 164 39.28 -40.59 32.80
CA GLN A 164 39.35 -40.79 31.35
C GLN A 164 38.15 -41.58 30.82
N ALA A 165 37.76 -42.67 31.50
CA ALA A 165 36.61 -43.45 31.09
C ALA A 165 35.30 -42.65 31.19
N LYS A 166 35.22 -41.74 32.18
CA LYS A 166 34.09 -40.82 32.35
C LYS A 166 34.02 -39.76 31.25
N ALA A 167 35.17 -39.30 30.75
CA ALA A 167 35.24 -38.34 29.65
C ALA A 167 34.89 -38.98 28.29
N ASN A 168 35.07 -40.30 28.15
CA ASN A 168 34.79 -41.05 26.93
C ASN A 168 33.31 -41.44 26.75
N LEU A 169 32.46 -41.23 27.77
CA LEU A 169 31.02 -41.56 27.76
C LEU A 169 30.16 -40.34 27.39
#